data_AF-M5JSZ6-F1
#
_entry.id   AF-M5JSZ6-F1
#
_cell.length_a   1.000
_cell.length_b   1.000
_cell.length_c   1.000
_cell.angle_alpha   90.00
_cell.angle_beta   90.00
_cell.angle_gamma   90.00
#
_symmetry.space_group_name_H-M   'P 1'
#
loop_
_entity.id
_entity.type
_entity.pdbx_description
1 polymer ?
#
loop_
_entity_poly.entity_id
_entity_poly.type
_entity_poly.pdbx_seq_one_letter_code
_entity_poly.pdbx_strand_id
1 'polypeptide(L)' 'MQQASSVPSYVHGASDKLLIGNTIGRLLDQIAEKYPDRPAVVVRHQNIRLTYSELRQRTDELAEGFLDV' A
#
# COMPACT_ATOMS: atom_id res chain seq x y z
N MET A 1 -23.09 -39.49 19.34
CA MET A 1 -22.72 -38.51 18.29
C MET A 1 -21.32 -38.00 18.62
N GLN A 2 -20.29 -38.51 17.93
CA GLN A 2 -18.91 -38.06 18.12
C GLN A 2 -18.65 -36.91 17.16
N GLN A 3 -18.31 -35.74 17.68
CA GLN A 3 -17.93 -34.58 16.87
C GLN A 3 -16.51 -34.78 16.35
N ALA A 4 -16.35 -34.80 15.03
CA ALA A 4 -15.06 -34.71 14.38
C ALA A 4 -14.50 -33.30 14.61
N SER A 5 -13.36 -33.20 15.30
CA SER A 5 -12.60 -31.96 15.42
C SER A 5 -11.97 -31.62 14.07
N SER A 6 -12.55 -30.66 13.34
CA SER A 6 -11.96 -30.14 12.11
C SER A 6 -10.67 -29.40 12.44
N VAL A 7 -9.53 -29.89 11.97
CA VAL A 7 -8.28 -29.13 12.00
C VAL A 7 -8.49 -27.88 11.12
N PRO A 8 -8.26 -26.66 11.62
CA PRO A 8 -8.35 -25.46 10.80
C PRO A 8 -7.37 -25.56 9.63
N SER A 9 -7.82 -25.25 8.42
CA SER A 9 -6.94 -25.10 7.26
C SER A 9 -6.15 -23.79 7.36
N TYR A 10 -5.25 -23.70 8.35
CA TYR A 10 -4.46 -22.51 8.67
C TYR A 10 -2.98 -22.82 8.57
N VAL A 11 -2.26 -22.03 7.78
CA VAL A 11 -0.80 -22.09 7.66
C VAL A 11 -0.24 -20.70 7.94
N HIS A 12 0.72 -20.63 8.86
CA HIS A 12 1.53 -19.43 9.09
C HIS A 12 3.00 -19.84 9.15
N GLY A 13 3.84 -19.20 8.34
CA GLY A 13 5.29 -19.36 8.38
C GLY A 13 5.91 -18.33 9.33
N ALA A 14 6.97 -18.70 10.04
CA ALA A 14 7.82 -17.71 10.68
C ALA A 14 8.39 -16.79 9.59
N SER A 15 8.19 -15.48 9.72
CA SER A 15 8.75 -14.47 8.82
C SER A 15 9.92 -13.79 9.53
N ASP A 16 11.11 -13.88 8.96
CA ASP A 16 12.29 -13.15 9.47
C ASP A 16 12.18 -11.63 9.22
N LYS A 17 11.19 -11.20 8.42
CA LYS A 17 10.88 -9.79 8.22
C LYS A 17 9.85 -9.34 9.24
N LEU A 18 10.24 -8.34 10.03
CA LEU A 18 9.35 -7.65 10.94
C LEU A 18 8.21 -6.99 10.17
N LEU A 19 7.03 -7.01 10.79
CA LEU A 19 5.87 -6.26 10.29
C LEU A 19 6.17 -4.76 10.36
N ILE A 20 5.81 -4.05 9.29
CA ILE A 20 5.92 -2.59 9.23
C ILE A 20 4.68 -2.01 9.93
N GLY A 21 4.88 -1.31 11.04
CA GLY A 21 3.81 -0.69 11.84
C GLY A 21 3.26 0.63 11.26
N ASN A 22 3.40 0.86 9.95
CA ASN A 22 2.94 2.08 9.29
C ASN A 22 1.66 1.82 8.51
N THR A 23 0.78 2.82 8.47
CA THR A 23 -0.29 2.84 7.48
C THR A 23 0.31 3.03 6.08
N ILE A 24 -0.41 2.61 5.04
CA ILE A 24 0.04 2.78 3.66
C ILE A 24 0.25 4.26 3.33
N GLY A 25 -0.67 5.14 3.73
CA GLY A 25 -0.54 6.59 3.54
C GLY A 25 0.74 7.15 4.19
N ARG A 26 1.00 6.78 5.45
CA ARG A 26 2.21 7.24 6.16
C ARG A 26 3.50 6.72 5.52
N LEU A 27 3.49 5.49 5.01
CA LEU A 27 4.66 4.96 4.30
C LEU A 27 4.87 5.68 2.96
N LEU A 28 3.78 6.00 2.24
CA LEU A 28 3.83 6.77 1.00
C LEU A 28 4.40 8.18 1.25
N ASP A 29 3.94 8.86 2.29
CA ASP A 29 4.47 10.18 2.69
C ASP A 29 5.97 10.12 2.95
N GLN A 30 6.44 9.14 3.74
CA GLN A 30 7.86 8.97 4.06
C GLN A 30 8.72 8.73 2.82
N ILE A 31 8.24 7.93 1.86
CA ILE A 31 8.98 7.64 0.64
C ILE A 31 8.96 8.85 -0.31
N ALA A 32 7.85 9.57 -0.40
CA ALA A 32 7.75 10.79 -1.20
C ALA A 32 8.64 11.92 -0.67
N GLU A 33 8.79 12.04 0.65
CA GLU A 33 9.74 12.98 1.26
C GLU A 33 11.19 12.56 1.00
N LYS A 34 11.49 11.27 1.14
CA LYS A 34 12.86 10.76 0.99
C LYS A 34 13.35 10.74 -0.45
N TYR A 35 12.46 10.49 -1.41
CA TYR A 35 12.79 10.27 -2.81
C TYR A 35 11.79 10.93 -3.78
N PRO A 36 11.59 12.26 -3.69
CA PRO A 36 10.50 12.96 -4.39
C PRO A 36 10.52 12.76 -5.90
N ASP A 37 11.70 12.84 -6.52
CA ASP A 37 11.85 12.80 -7.99
C ASP A 37 12.03 11.39 -8.56
N ARG A 38 12.08 10.35 -7.72
CA ARG A 38 12.23 8.98 -8.20
C ARG A 38 10.91 8.48 -8.81
N PRO A 39 10.95 7.71 -9.91
CA PRO A 39 9.74 7.17 -10.52
C PRO A 39 9.05 6.19 -9.57
N ALA A 40 7.77 6.45 -9.29
CA ALA A 40 6.92 5.62 -8.45
C ALA A 40 5.99 4.73 -9.28
N VAL A 41 5.43 5.28 -10.37
CA VAL A 41 4.49 4.58 -11.26
C VAL A 41 4.84 4.85 -12.71
N VAL A 42 4.89 3.79 -13.52
CA VAL A 42 5.12 3.87 -14.97
C VAL A 42 4.09 2.98 -15.67
N VAL A 43 3.11 3.61 -16.33
CA VAL A 43 2.08 2.91 -17.12
C VAL A 43 2.27 3.26 -18.60
N ARG A 44 2.95 2.38 -19.34
CA ARG A 44 3.38 2.64 -20.72
C ARG A 44 2.20 2.89 -21.68
N HIS A 45 1.17 2.06 -21.61
CA HIS A 45 0.02 2.13 -22.53
C HIS A 45 -0.88 3.36 -22.29
N GLN A 46 -0.81 3.98 -21.12
CA GLN A 46 -1.54 5.21 -20.78
C GLN A 46 -0.65 6.46 -20.87
N ASN A 47 0.62 6.29 -21.25
CA ASN A 47 1.63 7.36 -21.22
C ASN A 47 1.72 8.06 -19.85
N ILE A 48 1.57 7.31 -18.75
CA ILE A 48 1.67 7.85 -17.39
C ILE A 48 3.05 7.52 -16.83
N ARG A 49 3.71 8.55 -16.30
CA ARG A 49 4.92 8.43 -15.51
C ARG A 49 4.81 9.40 -14.35
N LEU A 50 4.81 8.87 -13.14
CA LEU A 50 4.71 9.64 -11.92
C LEU A 50 5.95 9.45 -11.06
N THR A 51 6.46 10.53 -10.51
CA THR A 51 7.39 10.50 -9.38
C THR A 51 6.66 10.16 -8.08
N TYR A 52 7.39 9.93 -6.98
CA TYR A 52 6.76 9.73 -5.68
C TYR A 52 6.03 10.98 -5.18
N SER A 53 6.54 12.18 -5.45
CA SER A 53 5.84 13.42 -5.09
C SER A 53 4.52 13.58 -5.85
N GLU A 54 4.51 13.30 -7.15
CA GLU A 54 3.30 13.36 -7.99
C GLU A 54 2.29 12.28 -7.63
N LEU A 55 2.75 11.07 -7.29
CA LEU A 55 1.87 9.99 -6.83
C LEU A 55 1.19 10.36 -5.51
N ARG A 56 1.94 10.92 -4.55
CA ARG A 56 1.37 11.39 -3.28
C ARG A 56 0.30 12.44 -3.51
N GLN A 57 0.61 13.47 -4.29
CA GLN A 57 -0.35 14.54 -4.60
C GLN A 57 -1.66 13.99 -5.21
N ARG A 58 -1.58 13.11 -6.21
CA ARG A 58 -2.78 12.51 -6.83
C ARG A 58 -3.57 11.62 -5.87
N THR A 59 -2.88 10.98 -4.92
CA THR A 59 -3.54 10.17 -3.89
C THR A 59 -4.32 11.07 -2.94
N ASP A 60 -3.75 12.20 -2.53
CA ASP A 60 -4.41 13.19 -1.68
C ASP A 60 -5.63 13.79 -2.40
N GLU A 61 -5.48 14.24 -3.64
CA GLU A 61 -6.60 14.75 -4.47
C GLU A 61 -7.73 13.73 -4.63
N LEU A 62 -7.41 12.45 -4.82
CA LEU A 62 -8.41 11.38 -4.88
C LEU A 62 -9.10 11.15 -3.53
N ALA A 63 -8.35 11.17 -2.43
CA ALA A 63 -8.89 10.97 -1.09
C ALA A 63 -9.81 12.12 -0.68
N GLU A 64 -9.45 13.36 -1.02
CA GLU A 64 -10.30 14.54 -0.82
C GLU A 64 -11.66 14.39 -1.52
N GLY A 65 -11.69 13.82 -2.73
CA GLY A 65 -12.93 13.52 -3.45
C GLY A 65 -13.84 12.48 -2.78
N PHE A 66 -13.34 11.71 -1.81
CA PHE A 66 -14.14 10.79 -1.00
C PHE A 66 -14.64 11.39 0.32
N LEU A 67 -14.18 12.59 0.69
CA LEU A 67 -14.61 13.28 1.92
C LEU A 67 -15.87 14.13 1.71
N ASP A 68 -16.30 14.35 0.47
CA ASP A 68 -17.61 14.95 0.18
C ASP A 68 -18.73 13.95 0.49
N VAL A 69 -19.27 14.05 1.72
CA VAL A 69 -20.48 13.38 2.22
C VAL A 69 -21.28 14.34 3.11
#